data_AF-A0A8J5QFJ4-F1
#
_entry.id   AF-A0A8J5QFJ4-F1
#
_cell.length_a   1.000
_cell.length_b   1.000
_cell.length_c   1.000
_cell.angle_alpha   90.00
_cell.angle_beta   90.00
_cell.angle_gamma   90.00
#
_symmetry.space_group_name_H-M   'P 1'
#
loop_
_entity.id
_entity.type
_entity.pdbx_description
1 polymer ?
#
loop_
_entity_poly.entity_id
_entity_poly.type
_entity_poly.pdbx_seq_one_letter_code
_entity_poly.pdbx_strand_id
1 'polypeptide(L)'
;MSQLTPIPGFINTSVTRSICVFSTIIVLSISVLETKHYVRLIIDPYIIEYMQYWRIAAYQLSVINESDYLLTILLWLQFKVLERFFGSKKYFSIVVMFAIYNALVCFLIMTIGQLVIYYIMYYFKALISHSDPSDIHYTTTILNEVASGALGILSSLYICYVTYIPVSYRFSILLTKPRVLQDQQLQTGENRSTSKELILSNRFPVHVLYCLLFLNNGFQSIIACSVGLVVGRLYTYDLLPGCKSWSAPTFLFKLFVNPVKKINSISNAIIRRVSGNYQPLNATSNIQVTTVQERGEERATEEPEDADDVLDEAQQRENQIRAENPVRPLGRQFLDTFRT
;
A
#
# COMPACT_ATOMS: atom_id res chain seq x y z
N MET A 1 -24.59 8.20 -9.21
CA MET A 1 -23.31 8.04 -9.93
C MET A 1 -22.35 9.07 -9.36
N SER A 2 -21.40 8.63 -8.52
CA SER A 2 -20.41 9.50 -7.87
C SER A 2 -19.46 10.10 -8.91
N GLN A 3 -19.14 11.38 -8.74
CA GLN A 3 -18.34 12.19 -9.67
C GLN A 3 -17.03 11.49 -10.07
N LEU A 4 -16.79 11.44 -11.38
CA LEU A 4 -15.58 10.97 -12.06
C LEU A 4 -14.46 12.02 -12.11
N THR A 5 -14.45 13.00 -11.19
CA THR A 5 -13.30 13.91 -11.09
C THR A 5 -12.19 13.21 -10.30
N PRO A 6 -10.93 13.28 -10.75
CA PRO A 6 -9.82 12.80 -9.95
C PRO A 6 -9.73 13.65 -8.68
N ILE A 7 -10.27 13.15 -7.57
CA ILE A 7 -10.21 13.84 -6.27
C ILE A 7 -8.72 14.04 -5.93
N PRO A 8 -8.23 15.29 -5.93
CA PRO A 8 -6.82 15.58 -5.69
C PRO A 8 -6.45 15.24 -4.23
N GLY A 9 -5.19 14.86 -4.02
CA GLY A 9 -4.65 14.62 -2.68
C GLY A 9 -5.07 13.31 -2.00
N PHE A 10 -5.00 13.32 -0.67
CA PHE A 10 -5.24 12.18 0.23
C PHE A 10 -6.63 12.19 0.88
N ILE A 11 -7.59 12.90 0.27
CA ILE A 11 -8.95 12.97 0.77
C ILE A 11 -9.55 11.56 0.79
N ASN A 12 -10.06 11.15 1.96
CA ASN A 12 -10.60 9.82 2.25
C ASN A 12 -9.61 8.65 2.05
N THR A 13 -8.30 8.90 2.14
CA THR A 13 -7.26 7.86 2.03
C THR A 13 -6.19 8.02 3.12
N SER A 14 -6.62 7.95 4.38
CA SER A 14 -5.76 8.16 5.54
C SER A 14 -4.72 7.05 5.72
N VAL A 15 -5.04 5.80 5.35
CA VAL A 15 -4.11 4.67 5.49
C VAL A 15 -2.97 4.78 4.49
N THR A 16 -3.27 5.09 3.23
CA THR A 16 -2.23 5.26 2.21
C THR A 16 -1.32 6.45 2.55
N ARG A 17 -1.89 7.55 3.06
CA ARG A 17 -1.10 8.68 3.59
C ARG A 17 -0.13 8.21 4.66
N SER A 18 -0.61 7.49 5.68
CA SER A 18 0.22 6.97 6.76
C SER A 18 1.28 5.98 6.27
N ILE A 19 0.97 5.09 5.30
CA ILE A 19 1.95 4.17 4.71
C ILE A 19 3.08 4.94 4.02
N CYS A 20 2.76 5.95 3.21
CA CYS A 20 3.78 6.74 2.53
C CYS A 20 4.69 7.47 3.53
N VAL A 21 4.11 8.10 4.56
CA VAL A 21 4.86 8.80 5.61
C VAL A 21 5.73 7.82 6.40
N PHE A 22 5.16 6.69 6.83
CA PHE A 22 5.89 5.68 7.60
C PHE A 22 7.03 5.04 6.81
N SER A 23 6.78 4.70 5.53
CA SER A 23 7.81 4.19 4.63
C SER A 23 8.93 5.20 4.41
N THR A 24 8.60 6.49 4.27
CA THR A 24 9.59 7.58 4.16
C THR A 24 10.45 7.67 5.42
N ILE A 25 9.82 7.71 6.60
CA ILE A 25 10.52 7.82 7.88
C ILE A 25 11.43 6.62 8.09
N ILE A 26 10.94 5.40 7.87
CA ILE A 26 11.75 4.18 8.05
C ILE A 26 12.96 4.17 7.12
N VAL A 27 12.77 4.43 5.82
CA VAL A 27 13.87 4.38 4.85
C VAL A 27 14.92 5.44 5.18
N LEU A 28 14.49 6.64 5.56
CA LEU A 28 15.40 7.69 6.03
C LEU A 28 16.13 7.27 7.31
N SER A 29 15.43 6.73 8.31
CA SER A 29 16.05 6.26 9.56
C SER A 29 17.09 5.16 9.31
N ILE A 30 16.78 4.19 8.46
CA ILE A 30 17.71 3.11 8.10
C ILE A 30 18.93 3.66 7.37
N SER A 31 18.75 4.66 6.50
CA SER A 31 19.84 5.27 5.75
C SER A 31 20.74 6.13 6.64
N VAL A 32 20.16 6.95 7.52
CA VAL A 32 20.90 7.86 8.42
C VAL A 32 21.68 7.07 9.48
N LEU A 33 21.12 5.97 9.99
CA LEU A 33 21.77 5.11 10.98
C LEU A 33 22.71 4.07 10.35
N GLU A 34 22.84 4.03 9.03
CA GLU A 34 23.62 3.03 8.27
C GLU A 34 23.31 1.56 8.62
N THR A 35 22.07 1.28 9.03
CA THR A 35 21.65 -0.06 9.52
C THR A 35 21.13 -0.99 8.43
N LYS A 36 21.40 -0.71 7.15
CA LYS A 36 20.89 -1.52 6.00
C LYS A 36 21.22 -3.01 6.12
N HIS A 37 22.40 -3.35 6.64
CA HIS A 37 22.86 -4.72 6.80
C HIS A 37 22.02 -5.54 7.80
N TYR A 38 21.34 -4.89 8.74
CA TYR A 38 20.43 -5.54 9.68
C TYR A 38 19.12 -5.98 9.03
N VAL A 39 18.70 -5.35 7.93
CA VAL A 39 17.38 -5.60 7.36
C VAL A 39 17.41 -6.58 6.18
N ARG A 40 18.60 -6.91 5.67
CA ARG A 40 18.78 -7.89 4.60
C ARG A 40 18.37 -9.29 5.07
N LEU A 41 17.56 -9.97 4.26
CA LEU A 41 17.15 -11.35 4.49
C LEU A 41 18.05 -12.29 3.69
N ILE A 42 18.93 -12.99 4.41
CA ILE A 42 19.76 -14.08 3.90
C ILE A 42 19.53 -15.27 4.84
N ILE A 43 19.33 -16.47 4.29
CA ILE A 43 19.09 -17.66 5.12
C ILE A 43 20.36 -18.11 5.83
N ASP A 44 21.44 -18.27 5.07
CA ASP A 44 22.76 -18.67 5.57
C ASP A 44 23.74 -17.50 5.42
N PRO A 45 24.27 -16.91 6.52
CA PRO A 45 24.32 -17.44 7.90
C PRO A 45 23.19 -17.00 8.86
N TYR A 46 22.41 -15.95 8.56
CA TYR A 46 21.62 -15.27 9.61
C TYR A 46 20.51 -16.10 10.26
N ILE A 47 19.83 -16.96 9.51
CA ILE A 47 18.74 -17.77 10.04
C ILE A 47 19.28 -19.09 10.59
N ILE A 48 20.11 -19.79 9.81
CA ILE A 48 20.59 -21.13 10.18
C ILE A 48 21.61 -21.07 11.32
N GLU A 49 22.61 -20.18 11.23
CA GLU A 49 23.68 -20.07 12.23
C GLU A 49 23.25 -19.19 13.41
N TYR A 50 22.68 -18.01 13.14
CA TYR A 50 22.43 -16.99 14.17
C TYR A 50 21.00 -16.93 14.70
N MET A 51 20.05 -17.72 14.16
CA MET A 51 18.66 -17.77 14.64
C MET A 51 17.95 -16.41 14.67
N GLN A 52 18.30 -15.50 13.75
CA GLN A 52 17.77 -14.12 13.72
C GLN A 52 16.43 -14.01 12.96
N TYR A 53 15.37 -14.60 13.52
CA TYR A 53 14.05 -14.67 12.87
C TYR A 53 13.35 -13.31 12.67
N TRP A 54 13.70 -12.27 13.41
CA TRP A 54 13.11 -10.94 13.25
C TRP A 54 13.37 -10.33 11.86
N ARG A 55 14.42 -10.78 11.16
CA ARG A 55 14.72 -10.37 9.79
C ARG A 55 13.61 -10.73 8.81
N ILE A 56 12.86 -11.80 9.09
CA ILE A 56 11.70 -12.24 8.29
C ILE A 56 10.58 -11.19 8.31
N ALA A 57 10.43 -10.42 9.38
CA ALA A 57 9.48 -9.32 9.41
C ALA A 57 10.12 -8.01 8.89
N ALA A 58 11.38 -7.76 9.23
CA ALA A 58 12.03 -6.50 8.96
C ALA A 58 12.32 -6.26 7.47
N TYR A 59 12.63 -7.30 6.69
CA TYR A 59 13.09 -7.14 5.30
C TYR A 59 12.11 -6.40 4.38
N GLN A 60 10.82 -6.41 4.71
CA GLN A 60 9.78 -5.75 3.93
C GLN A 60 9.74 -4.23 4.13
N LEU A 61 10.35 -3.73 5.21
CA LEU A 61 10.31 -2.33 5.59
C LEU A 61 11.49 -1.52 5.03
N SER A 62 12.52 -2.19 4.50
CA SER A 62 13.71 -1.54 3.95
C SER A 62 13.63 -1.47 2.43
N VAL A 63 14.44 -0.59 1.84
CA VAL A 63 14.60 -0.43 0.40
C VAL A 63 16.10 -0.47 0.08
N ILE A 64 16.46 -1.12 -1.03
CA ILE A 64 17.85 -1.27 -1.46
C ILE A 64 18.38 0.05 -2.05
N ASN A 65 17.67 0.58 -3.05
CA ASN A 65 18.09 1.73 -3.85
C ASN A 65 17.15 2.93 -3.67
N GLU A 66 17.66 4.14 -3.86
CA GLU A 66 16.83 5.36 -3.85
C GLU A 66 15.79 5.37 -4.97
N SER A 67 16.14 4.80 -6.14
CA SER A 67 15.21 4.61 -7.26
C SER A 67 14.07 3.67 -6.89
N ASP A 68 14.37 2.59 -6.17
CA ASP A 68 13.37 1.62 -5.69
C ASP A 68 12.40 2.27 -4.69
N TYR A 69 12.91 3.17 -3.85
CA TYR A 69 12.10 3.92 -2.89
C TYR A 69 11.10 4.83 -3.61
N LEU A 70 11.56 5.56 -4.63
CA LEU A 70 10.70 6.42 -5.45
C LEU A 70 9.60 5.59 -6.12
N LEU A 71 9.95 4.45 -6.73
CA LEU A 71 8.98 3.57 -7.39
C LEU A 71 7.97 2.96 -6.42
N THR A 72 8.43 2.57 -5.23
CA THR A 72 7.60 2.05 -4.14
C THR A 72 6.56 3.09 -3.73
N ILE A 73 6.97 4.33 -3.47
CA ILE A 73 6.02 5.41 -3.10
C ILE A 73 5.05 5.72 -4.24
N LEU A 74 5.53 5.80 -5.48
CA LEU A 74 4.66 6.04 -6.63
C LEU A 74 3.60 4.94 -6.78
N LEU A 75 3.95 3.68 -6.54
CA LEU A 75 2.97 2.59 -6.53
C LEU A 75 1.97 2.69 -5.39
N TRP A 76 2.42 3.01 -4.17
CA TRP A 76 1.51 3.26 -3.04
C TRP A 76 0.51 4.37 -3.36
N LEU A 77 0.95 5.44 -4.02
CA LEU A 77 0.08 6.53 -4.47
C LEU A 77 -0.95 6.08 -5.51
N GLN A 78 -0.62 5.14 -6.39
CA GLN A 78 -1.59 4.57 -7.33
C GLN A 78 -2.57 3.60 -6.63
N PHE A 79 -2.11 2.87 -5.62
CA PHE A 79 -2.93 1.96 -4.83
C PHE A 79 -3.92 2.64 -3.88
N LYS A 80 -3.86 3.98 -3.72
CA LYS A 80 -4.91 4.73 -3.00
C LYS A 80 -6.33 4.47 -3.52
N VAL A 81 -6.46 4.11 -4.81
CA VAL A 81 -7.75 3.76 -5.41
C VAL A 81 -8.32 2.48 -4.78
N LEU A 82 -7.47 1.53 -4.39
CA LEU A 82 -7.89 0.33 -3.66
C LEU A 82 -8.42 0.67 -2.26
N GLU A 83 -7.82 1.65 -1.58
CA GLU A 83 -8.32 2.12 -0.29
C GLU A 83 -9.74 2.68 -0.41
N ARG A 84 -10.02 3.47 -1.46
CA ARG A 84 -11.36 4.01 -1.73
C ARG A 84 -12.36 2.92 -2.09
N PHE A 85 -11.90 1.84 -2.75
CA PHE A 85 -12.76 0.71 -3.12
C PHE A 85 -13.13 -0.17 -1.92
N PHE A 86 -12.17 -0.50 -1.05
CA PHE A 86 -12.40 -1.37 0.10
C PHE A 86 -12.81 -0.65 1.39
N GLY A 87 -12.54 0.64 1.49
CA GLY A 87 -12.58 1.42 2.73
C GLY A 87 -11.31 1.26 3.56
N SER A 88 -10.93 2.30 4.31
CA SER A 88 -9.65 2.40 5.02
C SER A 88 -9.38 1.25 6.00
N LYS A 89 -10.37 0.86 6.83
CA LYS A 89 -10.18 -0.23 7.82
C LYS A 89 -9.90 -1.58 7.16
N LYS A 90 -10.65 -1.92 6.11
CA LYS A 90 -10.49 -3.19 5.38
C LYS A 90 -9.20 -3.19 4.59
N TYR A 91 -8.88 -2.09 3.92
CA TYR A 91 -7.62 -1.92 3.19
C TYR A 91 -6.40 -2.10 4.10
N PHE A 92 -6.40 -1.49 5.29
CA PHE A 92 -5.32 -1.70 6.27
C PHE A 92 -5.19 -3.17 6.68
N SER A 93 -6.31 -3.85 6.94
CA SER A 93 -6.31 -5.29 7.26
C SER A 93 -5.69 -6.13 6.13
N ILE A 94 -6.02 -5.82 4.88
CA ILE A 94 -5.48 -6.50 3.69
C ILE A 94 -3.97 -6.29 3.57
N VAL A 95 -3.48 -5.05 3.73
CA VAL A 95 -2.04 -4.74 3.66
C VAL A 95 -1.26 -5.48 4.75
N VAL A 96 -1.75 -5.49 5.99
CA VAL A 96 -1.12 -6.23 7.10
C VAL A 96 -1.13 -7.73 6.84
N MET A 97 -2.23 -8.26 6.31
CA MET A 97 -2.35 -9.67 5.95
C MET A 97 -1.35 -10.03 4.85
N PHE A 98 -1.21 -9.21 3.81
CA PHE A 98 -0.18 -9.41 2.79
C PHE A 98 1.23 -9.32 3.34
N ALA A 99 1.54 -8.42 4.27
CA ALA A 99 2.86 -8.37 4.89
C ALA A 99 3.20 -9.70 5.59
N ILE A 100 2.26 -10.23 6.40
CA ILE A 100 2.44 -11.49 7.13
C ILE A 100 2.57 -12.68 6.17
N TYR A 101 1.66 -12.80 5.19
CA TYR A 101 1.69 -13.93 4.24
C TYR A 101 2.91 -13.89 3.32
N ASN A 102 3.32 -12.71 2.84
CA ASN A 102 4.54 -12.60 2.05
C ASN A 102 5.77 -12.96 2.88
N ALA A 103 5.83 -12.55 4.16
CA ALA A 103 6.95 -12.87 5.04
C ALA A 103 7.09 -14.39 5.23
N LEU A 104 5.98 -15.04 5.56
CA LEU A 104 5.92 -16.47 5.81
C LEU A 104 6.20 -17.28 4.54
N VAL A 105 5.51 -16.98 3.44
CA VAL A 105 5.64 -17.74 2.18
C VAL A 105 7.02 -17.53 1.56
N CYS A 106 7.57 -16.31 1.62
CA CYS A 106 8.94 -16.05 1.15
C CYS A 106 9.97 -16.83 1.97
N PHE A 107 9.81 -16.87 3.30
CA PHE A 107 10.69 -17.66 4.15
C PHE A 107 10.60 -19.17 3.83
N LEU A 108 9.39 -19.72 3.68
CA LEU A 108 9.20 -21.13 3.35
C LEU A 108 9.73 -21.49 1.97
N ILE A 109 9.47 -20.69 0.93
CA ILE A 109 9.95 -21.00 -0.42
C ILE A 109 11.48 -20.96 -0.49
N MET A 110 12.11 -20.03 0.22
CA MET A 110 13.57 -19.93 0.21
C MET A 110 14.20 -21.10 0.98
N THR A 111 13.71 -21.42 2.19
CA THR A 111 14.25 -22.54 3.00
C THR A 111 14.04 -23.91 2.35
N ILE A 112 12.81 -24.19 1.89
CA ILE A 112 12.49 -25.43 1.18
C ILE A 112 13.23 -25.46 -0.16
N GLY A 113 13.28 -24.34 -0.88
CA GLY A 113 13.97 -24.24 -2.17
C GLY A 113 15.46 -24.52 -2.06
N GLN A 114 16.14 -23.99 -1.04
CA GLN A 114 17.54 -24.29 -0.77
C GLN A 114 17.76 -25.78 -0.46
N LEU A 115 16.91 -26.37 0.39
CA LEU A 115 16.97 -27.79 0.73
C LEU A 115 16.78 -28.67 -0.52
N VAL A 116 15.80 -28.34 -1.35
CA VAL A 116 15.50 -29.06 -2.59
C VAL A 116 16.67 -28.96 -3.58
N ILE A 117 17.25 -27.77 -3.79
CA ILE A 117 18.41 -27.63 -4.69
C ILE A 117 19.59 -28.44 -4.18
N TYR A 118 19.85 -28.42 -2.86
CA TYR A 118 20.91 -29.22 -2.26
C TYR A 118 20.70 -30.72 -2.50
N TYR A 119 19.49 -31.25 -2.27
CA TYR A 119 19.17 -32.65 -2.54
C TYR A 119 19.24 -33.00 -4.03
N ILE A 120 18.79 -32.11 -4.91
CA ILE A 120 18.89 -32.32 -6.37
C ILE A 120 20.37 -32.39 -6.78
N MET A 121 21.20 -31.47 -6.28
CA MET A 121 22.63 -31.45 -6.60
C MET A 121 23.34 -32.70 -6.05
N TYR A 122 22.99 -33.13 -4.84
CA TYR A 122 23.46 -34.39 -4.25
C TYR A 122 23.07 -35.59 -5.14
N TYR A 123 21.79 -35.70 -5.50
CA TYR A 123 21.30 -36.79 -6.34
C TYR A 123 21.93 -36.78 -7.73
N PHE A 124 22.06 -35.62 -8.36
CA PHE A 124 22.65 -35.46 -9.68
C PHE A 124 24.14 -35.85 -9.68
N LYS A 125 24.90 -35.40 -8.67
CA LYS A 125 26.32 -35.76 -8.51
C LYS A 125 26.49 -37.25 -8.21
N ALA A 126 25.61 -37.83 -7.40
CA ALA A 126 25.57 -39.27 -7.14
C ALA A 126 25.25 -40.09 -8.39
N LEU A 127 24.32 -39.63 -9.24
CA LEU A 127 23.88 -40.36 -10.43
C LEU A 127 24.88 -40.28 -11.58
N ILE A 128 25.43 -39.08 -11.86
CA ILE A 128 26.21 -38.82 -13.08
C ILE A 128 27.71 -38.88 -12.84
N SER A 129 28.17 -38.32 -11.73
CA SER A 129 29.59 -38.05 -11.52
C SER A 129 30.31 -39.18 -10.77
N HIS A 130 29.57 -40.19 -10.26
CA HIS A 130 30.08 -41.30 -9.42
C HIS A 130 31.18 -40.83 -8.45
N SER A 131 31.03 -39.61 -7.93
CA SER A 131 32.05 -38.95 -7.12
C SER A 131 31.88 -39.33 -5.66
N ASP A 132 32.98 -39.40 -4.94
CA ASP A 132 32.97 -39.78 -3.53
C ASP A 132 32.02 -38.86 -2.73
N PRO A 133 31.15 -39.43 -1.86
CA PRO A 133 30.20 -38.66 -1.06
C PRO A 133 30.83 -37.61 -0.13
N SER A 134 32.12 -37.74 0.18
CA SER A 134 32.87 -36.85 1.08
C SER A 134 33.16 -35.47 0.48
N ASP A 135 33.11 -35.32 -0.83
CA ASP A 135 33.47 -34.08 -1.53
C ASP A 135 32.26 -33.16 -1.79
N ILE A 136 31.12 -33.44 -1.15
CA ILE A 136 29.89 -32.66 -1.33
C ILE A 136 29.77 -31.68 -0.17
N HIS A 137 30.34 -30.49 -0.36
CA HIS A 137 30.17 -29.38 0.56
C HIS A 137 28.85 -28.63 0.28
N TYR A 138 28.23 -28.12 1.34
CA TYR A 138 27.09 -27.23 1.21
C TYR A 138 27.53 -25.94 0.52
N THR A 139 26.98 -25.66 -0.66
CA THR A 139 27.23 -24.43 -1.41
C THR A 139 26.01 -23.53 -1.34
N THR A 140 26.23 -22.24 -1.09
CA THR A 140 25.17 -21.25 -1.15
C THR A 140 24.61 -21.13 -2.57
N THR A 141 23.29 -21.20 -2.69
CA THR A 141 22.58 -21.14 -3.97
C THR A 141 21.96 -19.76 -4.19
N ILE A 142 21.45 -19.52 -5.40
CA ILE A 142 20.77 -18.28 -5.79
C ILE A 142 19.55 -17.98 -4.88
N LEU A 143 18.96 -19.00 -4.24
CA LEU A 143 17.83 -18.87 -3.32
C LEU A 143 18.21 -18.44 -1.90
N ASN A 144 19.50 -18.20 -1.62
CA ASN A 144 19.94 -17.80 -0.28
C ASN A 144 19.55 -16.38 0.10
N GLU A 145 19.47 -15.51 -0.88
CA GLU A 145 19.22 -14.10 -0.67
C GLU A 145 17.98 -13.66 -1.44
N VAL A 146 17.20 -12.79 -0.82
CA VAL A 146 16.10 -12.09 -1.47
C VAL A 146 16.31 -10.58 -1.42
N ALA A 147 15.79 -9.90 -2.44
CA ALA A 147 15.74 -8.44 -2.45
C ALA A 147 14.97 -7.92 -1.22
N SER A 148 15.62 -7.06 -0.44
CA SER A 148 14.99 -6.29 0.64
C SER A 148 14.01 -5.29 0.03
N GLY A 149 12.80 -5.17 0.57
CA GLY A 149 11.75 -4.40 -0.09
C GLY A 149 10.33 -4.80 0.26
N ALA A 150 9.42 -3.83 0.16
CA ALA A 150 7.98 -4.06 0.14
C ALA A 150 7.49 -4.72 -1.18
N LEU A 151 8.40 -5.25 -2.00
CA LEU A 151 8.12 -5.83 -3.34
C LEU A 151 7.01 -6.88 -3.31
N GLY A 152 7.05 -7.81 -2.35
CA GLY A 152 6.03 -8.86 -2.23
C GLY A 152 4.64 -8.29 -1.92
N ILE A 153 4.58 -7.28 -1.03
CA ILE A 153 3.34 -6.58 -0.67
C ILE A 153 2.79 -5.83 -1.89
N LEU A 154 3.65 -5.04 -2.57
CA LEU A 154 3.27 -4.29 -3.76
C LEU A 154 2.81 -5.19 -4.90
N SER A 155 3.45 -6.35 -5.07
CA SER A 155 3.08 -7.38 -6.05
C SER A 155 1.70 -7.99 -5.75
N SER A 156 1.41 -8.23 -4.46
CA SER A 156 0.09 -8.69 -4.01
C SER A 156 -1.00 -7.63 -4.21
N LEU A 157 -0.69 -6.35 -3.95
CA LEU A 157 -1.60 -5.24 -4.22
C LEU A 157 -1.79 -5.02 -5.73
N TYR A 158 -0.75 -5.20 -6.52
CA TYR A 158 -0.80 -5.06 -7.97
C TYR A 158 -1.83 -6.01 -8.58
N ILE A 159 -1.85 -7.28 -8.19
CA ILE A 159 -2.85 -8.21 -8.72
C ILE A 159 -4.26 -7.89 -8.22
N CYS A 160 -4.41 -7.39 -6.98
CA CYS A 160 -5.68 -6.87 -6.49
C CYS A 160 -6.17 -5.67 -7.32
N TYR A 161 -5.27 -4.74 -7.65
CA TYR A 161 -5.55 -3.58 -8.49
C TYR A 161 -6.06 -4.01 -9.87
N VAL A 162 -5.35 -4.94 -10.53
CA VAL A 162 -5.72 -5.42 -11.86
C VAL A 162 -7.06 -6.18 -11.85
N THR A 163 -7.39 -6.85 -10.75
CA THR A 163 -8.60 -7.68 -10.64
C THR A 163 -9.84 -6.84 -10.29
N TYR A 164 -9.75 -5.96 -9.29
CA TYR A 164 -10.93 -5.26 -8.76
C TYR A 164 -11.26 -3.93 -9.45
N ILE A 165 -10.26 -3.20 -9.97
CA ILE A 165 -10.49 -1.85 -10.50
C ILE A 165 -10.73 -1.91 -12.01
N PRO A 166 -11.94 -1.68 -12.55
CA PRO A 166 -12.23 -1.80 -13.98
C PRO A 166 -11.47 -0.78 -14.84
N VAL A 167 -11.27 -1.10 -16.12
CA VAL A 167 -10.67 -0.17 -17.09
C VAL A 167 -11.70 0.89 -17.48
N SER A 168 -11.46 2.16 -17.14
CA SER A 168 -12.36 3.26 -17.49
C SER A 168 -12.11 3.82 -18.88
N TYR A 169 -10.84 3.93 -19.30
CA TYR A 169 -10.46 4.55 -20.56
C TYR A 169 -9.45 3.68 -21.31
N ARG A 170 -9.61 3.62 -22.63
CA ARG A 170 -8.66 3.05 -23.58
C ARG A 170 -8.28 4.14 -24.56
N PHE A 171 -6.99 4.29 -24.83
CA PHE A 171 -6.48 5.21 -25.83
C PHE A 171 -5.64 4.44 -26.83
N SER A 172 -5.88 4.68 -28.11
CA SER A 172 -5.18 4.03 -29.20
C SER A 172 -4.16 4.98 -29.80
N ILE A 173 -2.91 4.52 -29.87
CA ILE A 173 -1.83 5.22 -30.55
C ILE A 173 -1.64 4.54 -31.90
N LEU A 174 -1.97 5.26 -32.97
CA LEU A 174 -1.71 4.80 -34.34
C LEU A 174 -0.21 4.97 -34.64
N LEU A 175 0.53 3.86 -34.71
CA LEU A 175 1.97 3.86 -34.98
C LEU A 175 2.28 3.95 -36.47
N THR A 176 1.38 3.48 -37.33
CA THR A 176 1.57 3.46 -38.78
C THR A 176 0.25 3.76 -39.46
N LYS A 177 0.23 4.81 -40.30
CA LYS A 177 -0.92 5.13 -41.13
C LYS A 177 -1.18 3.98 -42.11
N PRO A 178 -2.44 3.57 -42.33
CA PRO A 178 -2.74 2.54 -43.32
C PRO A 178 -2.27 3.02 -44.70
N ARG A 179 -1.40 2.24 -45.34
CA ARG A 179 -0.93 2.51 -46.70
C ARG A 179 -1.99 1.99 -47.65
N VAL A 180 -2.78 2.89 -48.23
CA VAL A 180 -3.71 2.54 -49.32
C VAL A 180 -2.84 2.27 -50.55
N LEU A 181 -2.69 1.00 -50.95
CA LEU A 181 -2.17 0.71 -52.28
C LEU A 181 -3.27 1.05 -53.28
N GLN A 182 -3.06 2.14 -54.01
CA GLN A 182 -3.89 2.56 -55.13
C GLN A 182 -3.47 1.75 -56.35
N ASP A 183 -3.94 0.51 -56.49
CA ASP A 183 -3.97 -0.14 -57.81
C ASP A 183 -5.30 -0.91 -57.96
N GLN A 184 -5.88 -0.72 -59.13
CA GLN A 184 -7.24 -1.08 -59.49
C GLN A 184 -7.48 -2.59 -59.61
N GLN A 185 -8.78 -2.94 -59.52
CA GLN A 185 -9.48 -4.14 -59.99
C GLN A 185 -9.63 -5.34 -59.03
N LEU A 186 -10.89 -5.47 -58.57
CA LEU A 186 -11.69 -6.70 -58.46
C LEU A 186 -10.98 -7.95 -57.91
N GLN A 187 -11.20 -8.27 -56.64
CA GLN A 187 -11.94 -9.46 -56.20
C GLN A 187 -11.93 -9.61 -54.67
N THR A 188 -13.05 -10.10 -54.18
CA THR A 188 -13.41 -10.59 -52.86
C THR A 188 -12.25 -11.16 -52.03
N GLY A 189 -11.97 -10.57 -50.87
CA GLY A 189 -11.03 -11.09 -49.87
C GLY A 189 -10.51 -9.97 -48.97
N GLU A 190 -10.55 -10.16 -47.66
CA GLU A 190 -10.18 -9.18 -46.63
C GLU A 190 -8.77 -8.58 -46.84
N ASN A 191 -8.67 -7.46 -47.56
CA ASN A 191 -7.44 -6.66 -47.61
C ASN A 191 -7.29 -5.89 -46.28
N ARG A 192 -6.83 -6.58 -45.23
CA ARG A 192 -6.37 -5.96 -43.99
C ARG A 192 -5.18 -5.05 -44.30
N SER A 193 -5.43 -3.75 -44.47
CA SER A 193 -4.39 -2.75 -44.26
C SER A 193 -3.89 -2.92 -42.83
N THR A 194 -2.66 -3.41 -42.64
CA THR A 194 -2.09 -3.64 -41.31
C THR A 194 -1.68 -2.31 -40.68
N SER A 195 -2.65 -1.50 -40.26
CA SER A 195 -2.38 -0.39 -39.36
C SER A 195 -1.90 -0.96 -38.02
N LYS A 196 -0.66 -0.67 -37.65
CA LYS A 196 -0.16 -1.00 -36.31
C LYS A 196 -0.74 0.01 -35.33
N GLU A 197 -1.67 -0.45 -34.50
CA GLU A 197 -2.30 0.32 -33.44
C GLU A 197 -1.84 -0.22 -32.08
N LEU A 198 -1.41 0.67 -31.19
CA LEU A 198 -1.07 0.33 -29.80
C LEU A 198 -2.21 0.81 -28.89
N ILE A 199 -2.97 -0.14 -28.32
CA ILE A 199 -4.08 0.15 -27.42
C ILE A 199 -3.55 0.17 -25.99
N LEU A 200 -3.54 1.36 -25.37
CA LEU A 200 -3.14 1.57 -23.99
C LEU A 200 -4.37 1.84 -23.12
N SER A 201 -4.26 1.51 -21.84
CA SER A 201 -5.35 1.59 -20.85
C SER A 201 -4.94 2.51 -19.70
N ASN A 202 -5.92 3.02 -18.94
CA ASN A 202 -5.65 3.76 -17.69
C ASN A 202 -4.79 2.96 -16.68
N ARG A 203 -4.76 1.63 -16.75
CA ARG A 203 -3.90 0.80 -15.88
C ARG A 203 -2.43 0.79 -16.32
N PHE A 204 -2.11 1.33 -17.49
CA PHE A 204 -0.75 1.34 -18.05
C PHE A 204 0.32 1.91 -17.11
N PRO A 205 0.12 3.06 -16.43
CA PRO A 205 1.13 3.60 -15.52
C PRO A 205 1.49 2.63 -14.39
N VAL A 206 0.50 1.91 -13.84
CA VAL A 206 0.74 0.92 -12.79
C VAL A 206 1.55 -0.27 -13.31
N HIS A 207 1.24 -0.76 -14.51
CA HIS A 207 2.01 -1.82 -15.16
C HIS A 207 3.47 -1.40 -15.42
N VAL A 208 3.69 -0.18 -15.89
CA VAL A 208 5.04 0.36 -16.14
C VAL A 208 5.82 0.52 -14.85
N LEU A 209 5.23 1.13 -13.82
CA LEU A 209 5.90 1.32 -12.53
C LEU A 209 6.28 -0.01 -11.88
N TYR A 210 5.38 -0.99 -11.91
CA TYR A 210 5.65 -2.33 -11.39
C TYR A 210 6.72 -3.08 -12.19
N CYS A 211 6.68 -2.99 -13.53
CA CYS A 211 7.72 -3.58 -14.39
C CYS A 211 9.09 -2.94 -14.13
N LEU A 212 9.14 -1.62 -13.99
CA LEU A 212 10.36 -0.89 -13.69
C LEU A 212 10.92 -1.27 -12.32
N LEU A 213 10.05 -1.41 -11.31
CA LEU A 213 10.40 -1.86 -9.97
C LEU A 213 11.00 -3.28 -9.98
N PHE A 214 10.39 -4.20 -10.72
CA PHE A 214 10.87 -5.56 -10.91
C PHE A 214 12.25 -5.59 -11.59
N LEU A 215 12.42 -4.82 -12.67
CA LEU A 215 13.69 -4.75 -13.41
C LEU A 215 14.81 -4.09 -12.59
N ASN A 216 14.49 -3.09 -11.78
CA ASN A 216 15.46 -2.32 -10.99
C ASN A 216 16.19 -3.19 -9.95
N ASN A 217 15.52 -4.20 -9.40
CA ASN A 217 16.10 -5.11 -8.41
C ASN A 217 16.65 -6.43 -9.02
N GLY A 218 16.57 -6.59 -10.35
CA GLY A 218 17.15 -7.72 -11.08
C GLY A 218 16.67 -9.10 -10.63
N PHE A 219 17.56 -10.10 -10.70
CA PHE A 219 17.23 -11.50 -10.40
C PHE A 219 16.83 -11.75 -8.95
N GLN A 220 17.35 -10.97 -7.99
CA GLN A 220 17.02 -11.10 -6.57
C GLN A 220 15.54 -10.79 -6.27
N SER A 221 14.88 -10.02 -7.14
CA SER A 221 13.48 -9.66 -6.98
C SER A 221 12.50 -10.76 -7.42
N ILE A 222 12.96 -11.75 -8.20
CA ILE A 222 12.11 -12.78 -8.80
C ILE A 222 11.35 -13.58 -7.74
N ILE A 223 12.04 -13.95 -6.65
CA ILE A 223 11.47 -14.73 -5.56
C ILE A 223 10.37 -13.92 -4.85
N ALA A 224 10.69 -12.71 -4.37
CA ALA A 224 9.70 -11.85 -3.70
C ALA A 224 8.51 -11.49 -4.60
N CYS A 225 8.77 -11.21 -5.88
CA CYS A 225 7.76 -10.84 -6.87
C CYS A 225 6.80 -12.00 -7.15
N SER A 226 7.33 -13.19 -7.45
CA SER A 226 6.55 -14.39 -7.72
C SER A 226 5.70 -14.81 -6.52
N VAL A 227 6.28 -14.79 -5.31
CA VAL A 227 5.54 -15.03 -4.06
C VAL A 227 4.40 -14.05 -3.92
N GLY A 228 4.65 -12.76 -4.11
CA GLY A 228 3.60 -11.73 -4.01
C GLY A 228 2.50 -11.87 -5.06
N LEU A 229 2.83 -12.24 -6.30
CA LEU A 229 1.82 -12.49 -7.34
C LEU A 229 0.94 -13.69 -6.99
N VAL A 230 1.54 -14.77 -6.47
CA VAL A 230 0.81 -15.97 -6.04
C VAL A 230 -0.07 -15.65 -4.84
N VAL A 231 0.46 -14.98 -3.81
CA VAL A 231 -0.30 -14.57 -2.62
C VAL A 231 -1.49 -13.70 -3.01
N GLY A 232 -1.28 -12.68 -3.85
CA GLY A 232 -2.38 -11.83 -4.28
C GLY A 232 -3.40 -12.56 -5.18
N ARG A 233 -2.98 -13.50 -6.03
CA ARG A 233 -3.92 -14.38 -6.77
C ARG A 233 -4.75 -15.23 -5.81
N LEU A 234 -4.10 -15.81 -4.81
CA LEU A 234 -4.76 -16.65 -3.82
C LEU A 234 -5.77 -15.85 -2.98
N TYR A 235 -5.46 -14.57 -2.71
CA TYR A 235 -6.41 -13.63 -2.11
C TYR A 235 -7.61 -13.37 -3.02
N THR A 236 -7.39 -13.08 -4.31
CA THR A 236 -8.50 -12.79 -5.23
C THR A 236 -9.45 -13.96 -5.43
N TYR A 237 -8.99 -15.19 -5.21
CA TYR A 237 -9.82 -16.39 -5.26
C TYR A 237 -10.39 -16.79 -3.89
N ASP A 238 -10.19 -16.00 -2.83
CA ASP A 238 -10.60 -16.30 -1.46
C ASP A 238 -10.02 -17.63 -0.90
N LEU A 239 -8.90 -18.11 -1.44
CA LEU A 239 -8.25 -19.36 -1.00
C LEU A 239 -7.33 -19.16 0.22
N LEU A 240 -6.96 -17.92 0.54
CA LEU A 240 -6.09 -17.66 1.68
C LEU A 240 -6.82 -17.93 3.00
N PRO A 241 -6.22 -18.74 3.90
CA PRO A 241 -6.83 -19.04 5.19
C PRO A 241 -7.03 -17.74 5.99
N GLY A 242 -8.22 -17.57 6.57
CA GLY A 242 -8.53 -16.40 7.39
C GLY A 242 -8.92 -15.13 6.63
N CYS A 243 -8.99 -15.11 5.29
CA CYS A 243 -9.37 -13.92 4.51
C CYS A 243 -10.66 -13.22 4.98
N LYS A 244 -11.68 -13.99 5.34
CA LYS A 244 -13.00 -13.45 5.72
C LYS A 244 -13.10 -13.06 7.20
N SER A 245 -12.27 -13.66 8.05
CA SER A 245 -12.33 -13.44 9.51
C SER A 245 -11.27 -12.47 10.01
N TRP A 246 -10.20 -12.25 9.25
CA TRP A 246 -9.08 -11.43 9.70
C TRP A 246 -9.40 -9.93 9.64
N SER A 247 -9.55 -9.33 10.81
CA SER A 247 -9.56 -7.88 10.99
C SER A 247 -8.36 -7.49 11.83
N ALA A 248 -7.54 -6.57 11.32
CA ALA A 248 -6.49 -5.96 12.13
C ALA A 248 -7.07 -5.34 13.42
N PRO A 249 -6.37 -5.45 14.56
CA PRO A 249 -6.81 -4.85 15.81
C PRO A 249 -7.08 -3.36 15.66
N THR A 250 -8.20 -2.88 16.21
CA THR A 250 -8.58 -1.46 16.14
C THR A 250 -7.55 -0.55 16.80
N PHE A 251 -6.80 -1.08 17.78
CA PHE A 251 -5.68 -0.37 18.38
C PHE A 251 -4.60 -0.06 17.34
N LEU A 252 -4.18 -1.05 16.55
CA LEU A 252 -3.13 -0.90 15.55
C LEU A 252 -3.55 0.08 14.47
N PHE A 253 -4.80 -0.04 13.99
CA PHE A 253 -5.36 0.89 13.01
C PHE A 253 -5.36 2.34 13.51
N LYS A 254 -5.85 2.60 14.73
CA LYS A 254 -5.87 3.95 15.30
C LYS A 254 -4.47 4.53 15.52
N LEU A 255 -3.51 3.70 15.93
CA LEU A 255 -2.11 4.10 16.11
C LEU A 255 -1.48 4.47 14.76
N PHE A 256 -1.81 3.71 13.72
CA PHE A 256 -1.25 3.91 12.39
C PHE A 256 -1.82 5.15 11.67
N VAL A 257 -3.10 5.43 11.85
CA VAL A 257 -3.75 6.60 11.26
C VAL A 257 -3.40 7.89 12.01
N ASN A 258 -3.54 7.90 13.34
CA ASN A 258 -3.30 9.07 14.18
C ASN A 258 -2.29 8.75 15.31
N PRO A 259 -0.99 8.70 15.02
CA PRO A 259 0.02 8.29 15.99
C PRO A 259 0.12 9.26 17.17
N VAL A 260 0.12 10.59 16.90
CA VAL A 260 0.32 11.63 17.92
C VAL A 260 -0.80 11.63 18.96
N LYS A 261 -2.07 11.66 18.54
CA LYS A 261 -3.25 11.67 19.43
C LYS A 261 -3.25 10.46 20.37
N LYS A 262 -2.80 9.31 19.88
CA LYS A 262 -2.80 8.09 20.67
C LYS A 262 -1.62 7.98 21.62
N ILE A 263 -0.42 8.40 21.19
CA ILE A 263 0.75 8.49 22.06
C ILE A 263 0.45 9.44 23.22
N ASN A 264 -0.17 10.59 22.96
CA ASN A 264 -0.59 11.54 23.99
C ASN A 264 -1.64 10.96 24.93
N SER A 265 -2.61 10.20 24.41
CA SER A 265 -3.60 9.52 25.28
C SER A 265 -2.95 8.45 26.17
N ILE A 266 -1.98 7.69 25.64
CA ILE A 266 -1.25 6.66 26.39
C ILE A 266 -0.34 7.32 27.43
N SER A 267 0.41 8.36 27.07
CA SER A 267 1.29 9.07 28.00
C SER A 267 0.46 9.71 29.12
N ASN A 268 -0.64 10.37 28.81
CA ASN A 268 -1.55 10.94 29.80
C ASN A 268 -2.17 9.86 30.71
N ALA A 269 -2.51 8.68 30.17
CA ALA A 269 -3.00 7.57 30.98
C ALA A 269 -1.91 6.99 31.90
N ILE A 270 -0.65 6.93 31.45
CA ILE A 270 0.49 6.48 32.27
C ILE A 270 0.80 7.51 33.36
N ILE A 271 0.87 8.80 33.00
CA ILE A 271 1.10 9.90 33.94
C ILE A 271 0.02 9.91 35.02
N ARG A 272 -1.26 9.74 34.66
CA ARG A 272 -2.36 9.65 35.64
C ARG A 272 -2.26 8.43 36.57
N ARG A 273 -1.72 7.30 36.09
CA ARG A 273 -1.47 6.11 36.93
C ARG A 273 -0.31 6.32 37.90
N VAL A 274 0.72 7.05 37.49
CA VAL A 274 1.90 7.34 38.32
C VAL A 274 1.65 8.49 39.28
N SER A 275 0.88 9.50 38.88
CA SER A 275 0.65 10.72 39.66
C SER A 275 -0.44 10.60 40.72
N GLY A 276 -1.05 9.43 40.92
CA GLY A 276 -2.02 9.16 42.00
C GLY A 276 -3.29 10.01 42.00
N ASN A 277 -3.48 10.88 41.00
CA ASN A 277 -4.57 11.84 40.97
C ASN A 277 -5.82 11.18 40.36
N TYR A 278 -6.74 10.80 41.22
CA TYR A 278 -8.11 10.45 40.85
C TYR A 278 -8.82 11.71 40.37
N GLN A 279 -9.08 11.78 39.07
CA GLN A 279 -10.00 12.77 38.54
C GLN A 279 -11.40 12.12 38.55
N PRO A 280 -12.36 12.62 39.33
CA PRO A 280 -13.70 12.07 39.32
C PRO A 280 -14.24 12.17 37.89
N LEU A 281 -14.81 11.08 37.37
CA LEU A 281 -15.62 11.16 36.16
C LEU A 281 -16.73 12.17 36.46
N ASN A 282 -16.78 13.28 35.71
CA ASN A 282 -17.90 14.20 35.75
C ASN A 282 -19.16 13.40 35.38
N ALA A 283 -19.87 12.96 36.41
CA ALA A 283 -21.15 12.27 36.32
C ALA A 283 -22.22 13.32 36.02
N THR A 284 -22.15 13.93 34.84
CA THR A 284 -23.21 14.82 34.37
C THR A 284 -23.30 14.78 32.85
N SER A 285 -23.82 13.68 32.32
CA SER A 285 -24.61 13.76 31.08
C SER A 285 -25.96 14.41 31.42
N ASN A 286 -25.96 15.70 31.73
CA ASN A 286 -27.20 16.47 31.74
C ASN A 286 -27.41 17.01 30.33
N ILE A 287 -28.41 16.42 29.69
CA ILE A 287 -29.20 17.08 28.66
C ILE A 287 -29.67 18.40 29.26
N GLN A 288 -29.10 19.52 28.81
CA GLN A 288 -29.70 20.84 29.05
C GLN A 288 -29.82 21.62 27.74
N VAL A 289 -31.10 21.77 27.41
CA VAL A 289 -31.72 22.66 26.45
C VAL A 289 -31.17 24.08 26.56
N THR A 290 -31.03 24.71 25.40
CA THR A 290 -30.72 26.12 25.15
C THR A 290 -31.40 27.10 26.12
N THR A 291 -30.61 27.98 26.74
CA THR A 291 -31.04 29.37 27.03
C THR A 291 -29.83 30.30 27.00
N VAL A 292 -29.97 31.37 26.23
CA VAL A 292 -29.04 32.47 26.04
C VAL A 292 -29.04 33.37 27.28
N GLN A 293 -27.88 33.71 27.86
CA GLN A 293 -27.62 35.04 28.40
C GLN A 293 -26.11 35.30 28.61
N GLU A 294 -25.69 36.52 28.28
CA GLU A 294 -24.32 37.02 28.18
C GLU A 294 -23.60 37.28 29.51
N ARG A 295 -22.26 37.31 29.41
CA ARG A 295 -21.29 38.28 30.00
C ARG A 295 -20.28 37.69 30.99
N GLY A 296 -19.01 37.92 30.70
CA GLY A 296 -17.93 37.96 31.70
C GLY A 296 -16.64 37.28 31.26
N GLU A 297 -15.68 38.09 30.83
CA GLU A 297 -14.30 37.74 30.50
C GLU A 297 -13.61 36.87 31.55
N GLU A 298 -12.93 35.81 31.12
CA GLU A 298 -11.63 35.42 31.68
C GLU A 298 -10.82 34.65 30.62
N ARG A 299 -9.64 35.20 30.32
CA ARG A 299 -8.75 34.81 29.23
C ARG A 299 -7.64 33.94 29.83
N ALA A 300 -7.59 32.67 29.47
CA ALA A 300 -6.42 31.82 29.69
C ALA A 300 -6.29 30.80 28.55
N THR A 301 -5.45 31.16 27.58
CA THR A 301 -4.62 30.31 26.71
C THR A 301 -5.08 28.85 26.48
N GLU A 302 -6.00 28.64 25.54
CA GLU A 302 -6.16 27.35 24.86
C GLU A 302 -5.51 27.45 23.47
N GLU A 303 -4.48 26.61 23.26
CA GLU A 303 -3.84 26.37 21.96
C GLU A 303 -4.82 25.70 20.98
N PRO A 304 -4.58 25.76 19.65
CA PRO A 304 -5.60 25.63 18.63
C PRO A 304 -5.92 24.17 18.28
N GLU A 305 -6.31 23.35 19.26
CA GLU A 305 -6.66 21.93 19.04
C GLU A 305 -8.07 21.75 18.44
N ASP A 306 -8.95 22.73 18.62
CA ASP A 306 -10.30 22.69 18.06
C ASP A 306 -10.38 23.21 16.63
N ALA A 307 -9.34 23.83 16.07
CA ALA A 307 -9.44 24.43 14.74
C ALA A 307 -9.56 23.38 13.62
N ASP A 308 -8.80 22.29 13.70
CA ASP A 308 -8.71 21.28 12.63
C ASP A 308 -9.87 20.28 12.62
N ASP A 309 -10.31 19.81 13.80
CA ASP A 309 -11.51 18.97 13.93
C ASP A 309 -12.78 19.80 13.61
N VAL A 310 -12.81 21.10 13.95
CA VAL A 310 -13.88 22.01 13.50
C VAL A 310 -13.79 22.30 12.00
N LEU A 311 -12.60 22.34 11.38
CA LEU A 311 -12.45 22.52 9.93
C LEU A 311 -12.94 21.29 9.15
N ASP A 312 -12.58 20.09 9.58
CA ASP A 312 -13.03 18.84 8.95
C ASP A 312 -14.54 18.62 9.15
N GLU A 313 -15.08 18.92 10.35
CA GLU A 313 -16.52 18.90 10.59
C GLU A 313 -17.25 20.03 9.83
N ALA A 314 -16.69 21.23 9.73
CA ALA A 314 -17.26 22.34 8.98
C ALA A 314 -17.28 22.04 7.48
N GLN A 315 -16.22 21.44 6.92
CA GLN A 315 -16.19 21.00 5.53
C GLN A 315 -17.17 19.86 5.25
N GLN A 316 -17.35 18.94 6.20
CA GLN A 316 -18.35 17.88 6.08
C GLN A 316 -19.78 18.44 6.16
N ARG A 317 -20.05 19.38 7.09
CA ARG A 317 -21.33 20.08 7.19
C ARG A 317 -21.61 20.95 5.97
N GLU A 318 -20.63 21.69 5.46
CA GLU A 318 -20.78 22.52 4.26
C GLU A 318 -21.12 21.65 3.03
N ASN A 319 -20.47 20.50 2.87
CA ASN A 319 -20.77 19.57 1.79
C ASN A 319 -22.15 18.90 1.94
N GLN A 320 -22.61 18.65 3.17
CA GLN A 320 -23.97 18.16 3.44
C GLN A 320 -25.03 19.24 3.14
N ILE A 321 -24.82 20.47 3.60
CA ILE A 321 -25.71 21.62 3.34
C ILE A 321 -25.79 21.93 1.84
N ARG A 322 -24.69 21.73 1.09
CA ARG A 322 -24.63 21.90 -0.37
C ARG A 322 -25.33 20.80 -1.14
N ALA A 323 -25.43 19.59 -0.58
CA ALA A 323 -26.15 18.46 -1.19
C ALA A 323 -27.66 18.53 -0.97
N GLU A 324 -28.11 19.14 0.14
CA GLU A 324 -29.52 19.22 0.52
C GLU A 324 -30.25 20.42 -0.10
N ASN A 325 -29.54 21.49 -0.45
CA ASN A 325 -30.12 22.63 -1.14
C ASN A 325 -30.00 22.48 -2.67
N PRO A 326 -31.10 22.45 -3.44
CA PRO A 326 -31.02 22.49 -4.90
C PRO A 326 -30.32 23.77 -5.36
N VAL A 327 -29.52 23.67 -6.43
CA VAL A 327 -28.78 24.80 -7.03
C VAL A 327 -29.76 25.93 -7.33
N ARG A 328 -29.61 27.05 -6.61
CA ARG A 328 -30.44 28.25 -6.82
C ARG A 328 -30.06 28.89 -8.17
N PRO A 329 -31.03 29.41 -8.94
CA PRO A 329 -30.74 30.07 -10.21
C PRO A 329 -29.83 31.29 -9.98
N LEU A 330 -28.82 31.46 -10.84
CA LEU A 330 -27.77 32.48 -10.77
C LEU A 330 -28.29 33.90 -10.48
N GLY A 331 -29.46 34.27 -11.03
CA GLY A 331 -30.07 35.59 -10.79
C GLY A 331 -30.42 35.88 -9.32
N ARG A 332 -30.74 34.86 -8.52
CA ARG A 332 -30.98 35.04 -7.06
C ARG A 332 -29.69 35.18 -6.27
N GLN A 333 -28.59 34.53 -6.71
CA GLN A 333 -27.30 34.65 -6.04
C GLN A 333 -26.73 36.06 -6.18
N PHE A 334 -26.86 36.67 -7.35
CA PHE A 334 -26.44 38.06 -7.57
C PHE A 334 -27.20 39.06 -6.68
N LEU A 335 -28.49 38.83 -6.44
CA LEU A 335 -29.34 39.73 -5.65
C LEU A 335 -29.00 39.72 -4.16
N ASP A 336 -28.55 38.58 -3.62
CA ASP A 336 -28.11 38.46 -2.22
C ASP A 336 -26.71 39.06 -1.99
N THR A 337 -25.83 39.06 -3.00
CA THR A 337 -24.50 39.69 -2.90
C THR A 337 -24.55 41.20 -2.68
N PHE A 338 -25.65 41.86 -3.05
CA PHE A 338 -25.83 43.31 -2.85
C PHE A 338 -26.66 43.67 -1.60
N ARG A 339 -26.97 42.70 -0.74
CA ARG A 339 -27.79 42.90 0.47
C ARG A 339 -27.01 42.91 1.79
N THR A 340 -25.72 42.69 1.75
CA THR A 340 -24.77 42.98 2.85
C THR A 340 -24.09 44.30 2.59
#